data_AF-A0A655JE63-F1
#
_entry.id   AF-A0A655JE63-F1
#
_cell.length_a   1.000
_cell.length_b   1.000
_cell.length_c   1.000
_cell.angle_alpha   90.00
_cell.angle_beta   90.00
_cell.angle_gamma   90.00
#
_symmetry.space_group_name_H-M   'P 1'
#
loop_
_entity.id
_entity.type
_entity.pdbx_description
1 polymer ?
#
loop_
_entity_poly.entity_id
_entity_poly.type
_entity_poly.pdbx_seq_one_letter_code
_entity_poly.pdbx_strand_id
1 'polypeptide(L)'
;MHRVIGRPGVIFVGEGSAARVKPLLAQEKKRTARLVGDVPIYDIIVGNGDGEVPLAKLERHLTRLPANITVKQMDTVESRLAALGSRAGAGVMPKGPLPTTAKMRSVQRTVRRK
;
A
#
# COMPACT_ATOMS: atom_id res chain seq x y z
N MET A 1 3.37 9.80 -5.08
CA MET A 1 4.01 9.24 -3.87
C MET A 1 4.90 8.11 -4.34
N HIS A 2 6.18 8.20 -4.05
CA HIS A 2 7.19 7.26 -4.50
C HIS A 2 7.71 6.46 -3.32
N ARG A 3 8.00 5.18 -3.55
CA ARG A 3 8.56 4.27 -2.56
C ARG A 3 9.97 3.89 -2.99
N VAL A 4 10.92 4.10 -2.09
CA VAL A 4 12.33 3.77 -2.29
C VAL A 4 12.72 2.77 -1.21
N ILE A 5 13.50 1.75 -1.58
CA ILE A 5 14.01 0.73 -0.67
C ILE A 5 15.53 0.82 -0.72
N GLY A 6 16.18 0.83 0.43
CA GLY A 6 17.64 0.86 0.52
C GLY A 6 18.14 0.43 1.90
N ARG A 7 19.45 0.59 2.12
CA ARG A 7 20.08 0.27 3.40
C ARG A 7 19.50 1.00 4.62
N PRO A 8 18.94 2.21 4.51
CA PRO A 8 18.23 2.81 5.63
C PRO A 8 16.94 2.09 6.03
N GLY A 9 16.30 1.39 5.09
CA GLY A 9 14.98 0.80 5.25
C GLY A 9 14.05 1.18 4.10
N VAL A 10 12.77 1.41 4.42
CA VAL A 10 11.76 1.85 3.46
C VAL A 10 11.58 3.35 3.56
N ILE A 11 11.59 4.05 2.43
CA ILE A 11 11.47 5.50 2.37
C ILE A 11 10.30 5.85 1.47
N PHE A 12 9.40 6.69 2.00
CA PHE A 12 8.30 7.25 1.24
C PHE A 12 8.56 8.71 0.92
N VAL A 13 8.54 9.01 -0.37
CA VAL A 13 8.75 10.36 -0.90
C VAL A 13 7.41 10.88 -1.41
N GLY A 14 6.88 11.87 -0.71
CA GLY A 14 5.66 12.55 -1.07
C GLY A 14 5.97 13.88 -1.75
N GLU A 15 5.45 14.11 -2.95
CA GLU A 15 5.58 15.37 -3.68
C GLU A 15 4.21 16.06 -3.76
N GLY A 16 4.22 17.40 -3.65
CA GLY A 16 3.03 18.23 -3.74
C GLY A 16 2.62 18.83 -2.39
N SER A 17 1.39 19.33 -2.29
CA SER A 17 0.90 20.00 -1.07
C SER A 17 0.95 19.06 0.14
N ALA A 18 1.70 19.45 1.18
CA ALA A 18 1.83 18.70 2.43
C ALA A 18 0.49 18.27 3.03
N ALA A 19 -0.54 19.12 2.93
CA ALA A 19 -1.88 18.83 3.46
C ALA A 19 -2.52 17.57 2.83
N ARG A 20 -2.28 17.33 1.53
CA ARG A 20 -2.81 16.15 0.81
C ARG A 20 -1.88 14.95 0.94
N VAL A 21 -0.57 15.19 1.03
CA VAL A 21 0.45 14.15 1.01
C VAL A 21 0.58 13.44 2.36
N LYS A 22 0.53 14.18 3.48
CA LYS A 22 0.62 13.62 4.85
C LYS A 22 -0.37 12.48 5.13
N PRO A 23 -1.69 12.59 4.84
CA PRO A 23 -2.61 11.49 5.09
C PRO A 23 -2.33 10.26 4.21
N LEU A 24 -1.89 10.46 2.97
CA LEU A 24 -1.51 9.37 2.06
C LEU A 24 -0.25 8.64 2.56
N LEU A 25 0.77 9.39 2.99
CA LEU A 25 1.98 8.84 3.59
C LEU A 25 1.66 8.07 4.86
N ALA A 26 0.77 8.58 5.72
CA ALA A 26 0.36 7.90 6.95
C ALA A 26 -0.35 6.57 6.65
N GLN A 27 -1.23 6.53 5.64
CA GLN A 27 -1.92 5.31 5.22
C GLN A 27 -0.93 4.26 4.72
N GLU A 28 0.01 4.65 3.87
CA GLU A 28 1.00 3.74 3.30
C GLU A 28 2.04 3.28 4.33
N LYS A 29 2.44 4.16 5.25
CA LYS A 29 3.28 3.82 6.41
C LYS A 29 2.59 2.76 7.26
N LYS A 30 1.30 2.92 7.57
CA LYS A 30 0.53 1.95 8.36
C LYS A 30 0.39 0.59 7.65
N ARG A 31 0.16 0.59 6.33
CA ARG A 31 0.08 -0.64 5.53
C ARG A 31 1.43 -1.36 5.51
N THR A 32 2.51 -0.61 5.31
CA THR A 32 3.86 -1.14 5.18
C THR A 32 4.40 -1.65 6.51
N ALA A 33 4.20 -0.92 7.61
CA ALA A 33 4.63 -1.31 8.95
C ALA A 33 4.13 -2.71 9.36
N ARG A 34 2.93 -3.10 8.89
CA ARG A 34 2.37 -4.44 9.15
C ARG A 34 3.15 -5.58 8.49
N LEU A 35 3.90 -5.30 7.42
CA LEU A 35 4.64 -6.34 6.67
C LEU A 35 6.13 -6.31 6.95
N VAL A 36 6.72 -5.11 7.07
CA VAL A 36 8.18 -4.96 7.18
C VAL A 36 8.67 -5.14 8.61
N GLY A 37 7.78 -5.14 9.61
CA GLY A 37 8.12 -5.40 11.01
C GLY A 37 9.04 -4.32 11.56
N ASP A 38 10.22 -4.73 12.03
CA ASP A 38 11.20 -3.86 12.72
C ASP A 38 12.03 -2.98 11.77
N VAL A 39 11.80 -3.06 10.47
CA VAL A 39 12.54 -2.27 9.47
C VAL A 39 12.12 -0.79 9.57
N PRO A 40 13.07 0.15 9.68
CA PRO A 40 12.75 1.57 9.76
C PRO A 40 12.00 2.08 8.52
N ILE A 41 10.99 2.92 8.77
CA ILE A 41 10.19 3.57 7.73
C ILE A 41 10.32 5.09 7.87
N TYR A 42 10.85 5.72 6.82
CA TYR A 42 11.01 7.17 6.72
C TYR A 42 9.96 7.78 5.80
N ASP A 43 9.47 8.95 6.16
CA ASP A 43 8.57 9.77 5.36
C ASP A 43 9.21 11.14 5.08
N ILE A 44 9.37 11.47 3.80
CA ILE A 44 9.97 12.71 3.33
C ILE A 44 8.97 13.42 2.43
N ILE A 45 8.70 14.69 2.72
CA ILE A 45 7.88 15.54 1.87
C ILE A 45 8.82 16.44 1.08
N VAL A 46 8.66 16.42 -0.24
CA VAL A 46 9.44 17.25 -1.16
C VAL A 46 8.72 18.56 -1.41
N GLY A 47 9.44 19.66 -1.22
CA GLY A 47 8.93 21.00 -1.44
C GLY A 47 9.88 22.06 -0.90
N ASN A 48 9.39 23.31 -0.84
CA ASN A 48 10.19 24.48 -0.45
C ASN A 48 9.67 25.11 0.86
N GLY A 49 8.68 24.50 1.52
CA GLY A 49 8.16 24.97 2.80
C GLY A 49 8.97 24.49 4.00
N ASP A 50 8.54 24.92 5.19
CA ASP A 50 9.17 24.52 6.44
C ASP A 50 9.02 23.02 6.71
N GLY A 51 10.15 22.35 6.99
CA GLY A 51 10.19 20.92 7.22
C GLY A 51 10.08 20.05 5.95
N GLU A 52 10.06 20.67 4.77
CA GLU A 52 10.13 19.97 3.48
C GLU A 52 11.57 19.92 2.98
N VAL A 53 11.88 18.90 2.17
CA VAL A 53 13.20 18.75 1.54
C VAL A 53 13.11 19.25 0.10
N PRO A 54 13.88 20.26 -0.31
CA PRO A 54 13.93 20.67 -1.71
C PRO A 54 14.38 19.52 -2.60
N LEU A 55 13.76 19.37 -3.77
CA LEU A 55 14.03 18.26 -4.70
C LEU A 55 15.53 18.13 -5.04
N ALA A 56 16.22 19.26 -5.27
CA ALA A 56 17.65 19.29 -5.55
C ALA A 56 18.53 18.76 -4.40
N LYS A 57 18.01 18.72 -3.16
CA LYS A 57 18.72 18.24 -1.97
C LYS A 57 18.26 16.84 -1.54
N LEU A 58 17.28 16.24 -2.22
CA LEU A 58 16.68 14.97 -1.82
C LEU A 58 17.73 13.85 -1.82
N GLU A 59 18.52 13.71 -2.87
CA GLU A 59 19.56 12.68 -2.97
C GLU A 59 20.56 12.76 -1.79
N ARG A 60 21.05 13.97 -1.49
CA ARG A 60 21.95 14.22 -0.37
C ARG A 60 21.29 13.91 0.98
N HIS A 61 20.00 14.16 1.12
CA HIS A 61 19.26 13.83 2.33
C HIS A 61 19.13 12.30 2.50
N LEU A 62 18.80 11.57 1.43
CA LEU A 62 18.66 10.12 1.44
C LEU A 62 19.99 9.40 1.74
N THR A 63 21.09 9.84 1.14
CA THR A 63 22.43 9.25 1.33
C THR A 63 23.00 9.46 2.73
N ARG A 64 22.50 10.44 3.49
CA ARG A 64 22.90 10.70 4.89
C ARG A 64 22.18 9.84 5.90
N LEU A 65 21.13 9.14 5.50
CA LEU A 65 20.42 8.25 6.41
C LEU A 65 21.33 7.09 6.83
N PRO A 66 21.24 6.65 8.10
CA PRO A 66 22.06 5.55 8.59
C PRO A 66 21.72 4.24 7.88
N ALA A 67 22.70 3.36 7.73
CA ALA A 67 22.48 2.03 7.19
C ALA A 67 21.96 1.08 8.29
N ASN A 68 20.64 1.02 8.45
CA ASN A 68 20.00 0.24 9.51
C ASN A 68 19.78 -1.24 9.13
N ILE A 69 19.69 -1.55 7.84
CA ILE A 69 19.40 -2.90 7.36
C ILE A 69 20.53 -3.47 6.49
N THR A 70 20.62 -4.80 6.50
CA THR A 70 21.52 -5.57 5.63
C THR A 70 20.92 -5.79 4.25
N VAL A 71 21.75 -6.17 3.27
CA VAL A 71 21.30 -6.48 1.90
C VAL A 71 20.27 -7.62 1.89
N LYS A 72 20.49 -8.68 2.68
CA LYS A 72 19.53 -9.80 2.79
C LYS A 72 18.15 -9.38 3.32
N GLN A 73 18.15 -8.46 4.29
CA GLN A 73 16.90 -7.89 4.82
C GLN A 73 16.20 -7.04 3.77
N MET A 74 16.95 -6.33 2.93
CA MET A 74 16.42 -5.54 1.83
C MET A 74 15.64 -6.40 0.82
N ASP A 75 16.22 -7.53 0.39
CA ASP A 75 15.55 -8.47 -0.54
C ASP A 75 14.25 -9.03 0.07
N THR A 76 14.28 -9.31 1.37
CA THR A 76 13.11 -9.78 2.12
C THR A 76 12.02 -8.70 2.18
N VAL A 77 12.40 -7.45 2.42
CA VAL A 77 11.50 -6.30 2.46
C VAL A 77 10.87 -6.06 1.10
N GLU A 78 11.66 -6.08 0.03
CA GLU A 78 11.18 -5.93 -1.35
C GLU A 78 10.18 -7.03 -1.72
N SER A 79 10.49 -8.29 -1.41
CA SER A 79 9.58 -9.43 -1.65
C SER A 79 8.23 -9.26 -0.93
N ARG A 80 8.25 -8.84 0.34
CA ARG A 80 7.02 -8.60 1.12
C ARG A 80 6.22 -7.42 0.58
N LEU A 81 6.90 -6.36 0.15
CA LEU A 81 6.29 -5.15 -0.40
C LEU A 81 5.70 -5.34 -1.79
N ALA A 82 6.31 -6.19 -2.62
CA ALA A 82 5.77 -6.60 -3.92
C ALA A 82 4.44 -7.33 -3.77
N ALA A 83 4.30 -8.19 -2.75
CA ALA A 83 3.07 -8.90 -2.43
C ALA A 83 1.92 -7.95 -1.97
N LEU A 84 2.23 -6.72 -1.59
CA LEU A 84 1.21 -5.70 -1.26
C LEU A 84 0.64 -5.03 -2.51
N GLY A 85 1.48 -4.82 -3.54
CA GLY A 85 1.08 -4.21 -4.82
C GLY A 85 0.10 -5.08 -5.59
N SER A 86 0.20 -6.41 -5.48
CA SER A 86 -0.73 -7.36 -6.10
C SER A 86 -2.05 -7.52 -5.35
N ARG A 87 -2.13 -7.13 -4.07
CA ARG A 87 -3.33 -7.30 -3.23
C ARG A 87 -4.35 -6.16 -3.34
N ALA A 88 -4.05 -5.08 -4.06
CA ALA A 88 -5.05 -4.04 -4.34
C ALA A 88 -6.19 -4.52 -5.26
N GLY A 89 -6.03 -5.66 -5.96
CA GLY A 89 -7.05 -6.25 -6.84
C GLY A 89 -7.68 -7.55 -6.35
N ALA A 90 -7.16 -8.17 -5.29
CA ALA A 90 -7.69 -9.44 -4.79
C ALA A 90 -8.64 -9.18 -3.62
N GLY A 91 -9.86 -8.77 -3.97
CA GLY A 91 -11.00 -8.95 -3.07
C GLY A 91 -10.94 -10.37 -2.51
N VAL A 92 -10.85 -10.47 -1.19
CA VAL A 92 -11.02 -11.70 -0.42
C VAL A 92 -12.49 -12.06 -0.48
N MET A 93 -12.97 -12.37 -1.68
CA MET A 93 -14.17 -13.17 -1.86
C MET A 93 -13.63 -14.56 -2.11
N PRO A 94 -13.79 -15.51 -1.16
CA PRO A 94 -13.50 -16.89 -1.43
C PRO A 94 -14.26 -17.26 -2.69
N LYS A 95 -13.57 -17.70 -3.75
CA LYS A 95 -14.23 -18.29 -4.92
C LYS A 95 -14.75 -19.68 -4.57
N GLY A 96 -15.57 -19.74 -3.52
CA GLY A 96 -16.49 -20.85 -3.34
C GLY A 96 -17.55 -20.77 -4.44
N PRO A 97 -18.14 -21.91 -4.84
CA PRO A 97 -19.24 -21.89 -5.79
C PRO A 97 -20.30 -20.94 -5.24
N LEU A 98 -20.58 -19.86 -6.00
CA LEU A 98 -21.75 -19.03 -5.74
C LEU A 98 -22.94 -20.00 -5.63
N PRO A 99 -23.76 -19.94 -4.57
CA PRO A 99 -24.94 -20.78 -4.49
C PRO A 99 -25.72 -20.49 -5.77
N THR A 100 -25.77 -21.49 -6.64
CA THR A 100 -26.57 -21.44 -7.85
C THR A 100 -27.96 -21.11 -7.37
N THR A 101 -28.45 -19.91 -7.71
CA THR A 101 -29.84 -19.52 -7.53
C THR A 101 -30.67 -20.72 -7.92
N ALA A 102 -31.22 -21.37 -6.89
CA ALA A 102 -31.99 -22.58 -7.06
C ALA A 102 -33.07 -22.23 -8.07
N LYS A 103 -33.07 -22.94 -9.18
CA LYS A 103 -34.12 -22.87 -10.18
C LYS A 103 -35.42 -23.22 -9.45
N MET A 104 -36.17 -22.24 -8.96
CA MET A 104 -37.59 -22.43 -8.67
C MET A 104 -38.33 -22.40 -10.00
N ARG A 105 -38.06 -23.44 -10.81
CA ARG A 105 -39.00 -23.95 -11.78
C ARG A 105 -39.81 -25.00 -11.04
N SER A 106 -41.07 -24.70 -10.77
CA SER A 106 -42.20 -25.48 -11.25
C SER A 106 -43.46 -25.11 -10.43
N VAL A 107 -44.47 -24.60 -11.12
CA VAL A 107 -45.70 -25.35 -11.45
C VAL A 107 -46.64 -25.45 -10.26
N GLN A 108 -47.72 -24.67 -10.31
CA GLN A 108 -49.12 -25.00 -9.97
C GLN A 108 -49.83 -23.68 -9.68
N ARG A 109 -51.05 -23.39 -10.11
CA ARG A 109 -52.03 -24.00 -11.01
C ARG A 109 -52.98 -22.83 -11.30
N THR A 110 -53.35 -22.67 -12.55
CA THR A 110 -54.74 -22.44 -12.98
C THR A 110 -55.78 -22.12 -11.88
N VAL A 111 -56.52 -21.01 -12.04
CA VAL A 111 -58.00 -20.97 -12.24
C VAL A 111 -58.68 -19.67 -11.75
N ARG A 112 -59.24 -18.95 -12.74
CA ARG A 112 -60.53 -18.21 -12.83
C ARG A 112 -60.81 -16.98 -11.93
N ARG A 113 -61.13 -15.84 -12.58
CA ARG A 113 -62.46 -15.17 -12.79
C ARG A 113 -63.00 -14.53 -11.49
N LYS A 114 -63.53 -13.31 -11.46
CA LYS A 114 -64.29 -12.50 -12.43
C LYS A 114 -64.10 -11.03 -12.06
#